data_AF-E6WRV8-F1
#
_entry.id   AF-E6WRV8-F1
#
_cell.length_a   1.000
_cell.length_b   1.000
_cell.length_c   1.000
_cell.angle_alpha   90.00
_cell.angle_beta   90.00
_cell.angle_gamma   90.00
#
_symmetry.space_group_name_H-M   'P 1'
#
loop_
_entity.id
_entity.type
_entity.pdbx_description
1 polymer ?
#
loop_
_entity_poly.entity_id
_entity_poly.type
_entity_poly.pdbx_seq_one_letter_code
_entity_poly.pdbx_strand_id
1 'polypeptide(L)'
;MRFLLLALLCLLPASVLPAVPPTTAPAPAPMLASTWRGGLAVDAFLVSEKLDGVRARWDGRRLWTRGGAPIVPPAGFTRGWPSQPMDGELWAGRGRFEEVSALVRRSSGDARDWDSVRFMLFDLPAHPGSFARRVQYMRELVAKARSPTLAMIEQRRIATTAALDAELARVVAAGGEGLMLHRADALYRPGRSDALFKYKPHADAEAQVVAHLPGKGRLEGRLGALQVRTPDGRSFRIGSGFSDAQRADPPPIGSWVTYRYSGLTSKGLPRFPRFLRIRHELPPADP
;
A
#
# COMPACT_ATOMS: atom_id res chain seq x y z
N MET A 1 -50.49 60.80 38.95
CA MET A 1 -49.71 60.52 40.17
C MET A 1 -49.47 59.01 40.24
N ARG A 2 -48.25 58.54 40.55
CA ARG A 2 -47.77 57.14 40.38
C ARG A 2 -47.66 56.68 38.92
N PHE A 3 -46.69 55.83 38.51
CA PHE A 3 -45.28 55.72 38.91
C PHE A 3 -44.52 55.00 37.77
N LEU A 4 -43.27 55.37 37.49
CA LEU A 4 -42.40 54.60 36.58
C LEU A 4 -41.83 53.36 37.29
N LEU A 5 -41.79 52.22 36.59
CA LEU A 5 -40.80 51.17 36.83
C LEU A 5 -40.21 50.72 35.48
N LEU A 6 -38.90 50.95 35.28
CA LEU A 6 -38.14 50.28 34.24
C LEU A 6 -37.69 48.91 34.76
N ALA A 7 -38.06 47.84 34.08
CA ALA A 7 -37.48 46.52 34.33
C ALA A 7 -36.16 46.38 33.54
N LEU A 8 -35.03 46.65 34.20
CA LEU A 8 -33.71 46.51 33.60
C LEU A 8 -33.33 45.01 33.54
N LEU A 9 -33.50 44.39 32.37
CA LEU A 9 -33.20 42.98 32.17
C LEU A 9 -31.70 42.76 31.96
N CYS A 10 -30.98 42.37 33.01
CA CYS A 10 -29.55 42.08 32.95
C CYS A 10 -29.25 40.82 32.12
N LEU A 11 -28.79 40.99 30.87
CA LEU A 11 -28.20 39.89 30.10
C LEU A 11 -26.85 39.50 30.73
N LEU A 12 -26.82 38.33 31.37
CA LEU A 12 -25.56 37.66 31.70
C LEU A 12 -24.92 37.12 30.40
N PRO A 13 -23.62 37.35 30.15
CA PRO A 13 -22.95 36.76 29.00
C PRO A 13 -22.84 35.25 29.21
N ALA A 14 -23.40 34.47 28.29
CA ALA A 14 -23.27 33.01 28.31
C ALA A 14 -21.80 32.63 28.04
N SER A 15 -21.12 32.10 29.06
CA SER A 15 -19.73 31.66 28.97
C SER A 15 -19.57 30.53 27.96
N VAL A 16 -19.16 30.88 26.73
CA VAL A 16 -18.90 29.91 25.66
C VAL A 16 -17.64 29.11 26.02
N LEU A 17 -17.84 27.93 26.62
CA LEU A 17 -16.76 26.98 26.85
C LEU A 17 -16.13 26.61 25.49
N PRO A 18 -14.79 26.64 25.35
CA PRO A 18 -14.14 26.27 24.11
C PRO A 18 -14.43 24.80 23.81
N ALA A 19 -15.04 24.53 22.66
CA ALA A 19 -15.34 23.17 22.25
C ALA A 19 -14.02 22.38 22.09
N VAL A 20 -13.81 21.40 22.97
CA VAL A 20 -12.67 20.48 22.87
C VAL A 20 -12.77 19.77 21.51
N PRO A 21 -11.74 19.89 20.63
CA PRO A 21 -11.79 19.23 19.34
C PRO A 21 -11.90 17.71 19.56
N PRO A 22 -12.77 17.01 18.84
CA PRO A 22 -12.96 15.57 19.05
C PRO A 22 -11.64 14.85 18.77
N THR A 23 -11.08 14.22 19.80
CA THR A 23 -9.82 13.47 19.70
C THR A 23 -9.97 12.38 18.65
N THR A 24 -9.40 12.60 17.46
CA THR A 24 -9.49 11.65 16.35
C THR A 24 -8.82 10.35 16.77
N ALA A 25 -9.63 9.33 17.06
CA ALA A 25 -9.11 8.01 17.43
C ALA A 25 -8.17 7.51 16.32
N PRO A 26 -6.97 7.02 16.65
CA PRO A 26 -6.01 6.59 15.64
C PRO A 26 -6.62 5.48 14.79
N ALA A 27 -6.53 5.60 13.47
CA ALA A 27 -7.11 4.64 12.55
C ALA A 27 -6.58 3.23 12.88
N PRO A 28 -7.45 2.23 13.11
CA PRO A 28 -7.05 0.95 13.71
C PRO A 28 -6.00 0.26 12.84
N ALA A 29 -4.92 -0.22 13.44
CA ALA A 29 -3.75 -0.67 12.68
C ALA A 29 -4.14 -1.70 11.59
N PRO A 30 -3.61 -1.56 10.35
CA PRO A 30 -4.02 -2.41 9.24
C PRO A 30 -3.66 -3.88 9.48
N MET A 31 -4.45 -4.81 8.95
CA MET A 31 -4.01 -6.20 8.76
C MET A 31 -2.78 -6.23 7.84
N LEU A 32 -1.74 -6.98 8.22
CA LEU A 32 -0.45 -7.09 7.55
C LEU A 32 -0.16 -8.52 7.12
N ALA A 33 0.33 -8.69 5.89
CA ALA A 33 0.58 -10.00 5.30
C ALA A 33 1.92 -10.64 5.76
N SER A 34 1.84 -11.90 6.17
CA SER A 34 2.98 -12.80 6.36
C SER A 34 3.51 -13.29 5.01
N THR A 35 4.71 -13.86 4.93
CA THR A 35 5.22 -14.46 3.68
C THR A 35 4.75 -15.92 3.58
N TRP A 36 4.11 -16.29 2.46
CA TRP A 36 3.74 -17.69 2.18
C TRP A 36 4.98 -18.58 2.07
N ARG A 37 4.95 -19.77 2.68
CA ARG A 37 6.04 -20.76 2.66
C ARG A 37 5.60 -22.16 2.20
N GLY A 38 4.36 -22.31 1.72
CA GLY A 38 3.73 -23.62 1.53
C GLY A 38 3.33 -24.27 2.87
N GLY A 39 3.04 -25.56 2.84
CA GLY A 39 2.69 -26.36 4.03
C GLY A 39 1.26 -26.17 4.58
N LEU A 40 0.46 -25.28 3.99
CA LEU A 40 -0.96 -25.07 4.33
C LEU A 40 -1.85 -25.45 3.14
N ALA A 41 -3.06 -25.93 3.42
CA ALA A 41 -4.05 -26.28 2.41
C ALA A 41 -4.51 -25.03 1.63
N VAL A 42 -4.29 -25.00 0.31
CA VAL A 42 -4.49 -23.81 -0.54
C VAL A 42 -5.96 -23.47 -0.74
N ASP A 43 -6.82 -24.49 -0.80
CA ASP A 43 -8.26 -24.39 -0.99
C ASP A 43 -8.98 -23.67 0.16
N ALA A 44 -8.40 -23.66 1.37
CA ALA A 44 -8.83 -22.85 2.51
C ALA A 44 -8.68 -21.33 2.28
N PHE A 45 -7.94 -20.90 1.26
CA PHE A 45 -7.68 -19.50 0.95
C PHE A 45 -8.47 -19.02 -0.27
N LEU A 46 -8.86 -17.74 -0.22
CA LEU A 46 -9.17 -16.95 -1.39
C LEU A 46 -7.88 -16.28 -1.87
N VAL A 47 -7.64 -16.33 -3.18
CA VAL A 47 -6.41 -15.91 -3.83
C VAL A 47 -6.69 -14.77 -4.79
N SER A 48 -5.86 -13.73 -4.74
CA SER A 48 -5.90 -12.59 -5.66
C SER A 48 -4.53 -12.25 -6.21
N GLU A 49 -4.46 -11.44 -7.27
CA GLU A 49 -3.21 -10.76 -7.62
C GLU A 49 -2.76 -9.85 -6.49
N LYS A 50 -1.45 -9.76 -6.25
CA LYS A 50 -0.87 -8.65 -5.50
C LYS A 50 -0.56 -7.51 -6.46
N LEU A 51 -1.16 -6.35 -6.19
CA LEU A 51 -0.88 -5.11 -6.89
C LEU A 51 0.31 -4.38 -6.24
N ASP A 52 1.19 -3.79 -7.07
CA ASP A 52 2.23 -2.83 -6.66
C ASP A 52 1.66 -1.42 -6.89
N GLY A 53 0.89 -0.94 -5.92
CA GLY A 53 0.24 0.37 -5.92
C GLY A 53 0.52 1.13 -4.63
N VAL A 54 -0.42 1.94 -4.18
CA VAL A 54 -0.35 2.62 -2.88
C VAL A 54 -1.54 2.22 -2.01
N ARG A 55 -1.29 1.42 -0.96
CA ARG A 55 -2.33 1.05 0.01
C ARG A 55 -2.99 2.28 0.61
N ALA A 56 -4.30 2.35 0.46
CA ALA A 56 -5.14 3.40 0.97
C ALA A 56 -6.31 2.83 1.78
N ARG A 57 -6.68 3.52 2.87
CA ARG A 57 -7.91 3.26 3.60
C ARG A 57 -8.92 4.35 3.32
N TRP A 58 -10.14 3.96 2.98
CA TRP A 58 -11.31 4.83 2.98
C TRP A 58 -12.03 4.70 4.32
N ASP A 59 -12.30 5.82 5.00
CA ASP A 59 -13.00 5.85 6.30
C ASP A 59 -14.53 6.07 6.19
N GLY A 60 -15.05 6.16 4.96
CA GLY A 60 -16.42 6.59 4.67
C GLY A 60 -16.55 8.04 4.17
N ARG A 61 -15.48 8.85 4.23
CA ARG A 61 -15.43 10.27 3.84
C ARG A 61 -14.11 10.71 3.19
N ARG A 62 -12.97 10.12 3.59
CA ARG A 62 -11.60 10.50 3.19
C ARG A 62 -10.75 9.25 2.93
N LEU A 63 -9.70 9.43 2.13
CA LEU A 63 -8.65 8.44 1.92
C LEU A 63 -7.44 8.75 2.81
N TRP A 64 -6.79 7.70 3.29
CA TRP A 64 -5.63 7.76 4.19
C TRP A 64 -4.54 6.78 3.74
N THR A 65 -3.27 7.18 3.80
CA THR A 65 -2.14 6.27 3.56
C THR A 65 -2.00 5.26 4.70
N ARG A 66 -1.21 4.20 4.48
CA ARG A 66 -0.80 3.27 5.56
C ARG A 66 -0.15 3.98 6.77
N GLY A 67 0.51 5.11 6.56
CA GLY A 67 1.14 5.93 7.61
C GLY A 67 0.19 6.91 8.32
N GLY A 68 -1.09 6.95 7.95
CA GLY A 68 -2.07 7.87 8.54
C GLY A 68 -2.07 9.28 7.97
N ALA A 69 -1.27 9.57 6.93
CA ALA A 69 -1.36 10.83 6.20
C ALA A 69 -2.62 10.84 5.31
N PRO A 70 -3.34 11.97 5.16
CA PRO A 70 -4.49 12.06 4.28
C PRO A 70 -4.07 11.99 2.80
N ILE A 71 -4.91 11.41 1.97
CA ILE A 71 -4.77 11.40 0.50
C ILE A 71 -5.88 12.29 -0.07
N VAL A 72 -5.50 13.25 -0.92
CA VAL A 72 -6.41 14.24 -1.51
C VAL A 72 -6.55 14.00 -3.02
N PRO A 73 -7.47 13.11 -3.46
CA PRO A 73 -7.71 12.90 -4.88
C PRO A 73 -8.54 14.07 -5.48
N PRO A 74 -8.59 14.20 -6.82
CA PRO A 74 -9.38 15.22 -7.50
C PRO A 74 -10.88 15.19 -7.16
N ALA A 75 -11.53 16.35 -7.31
CA ALA A 75 -12.94 16.52 -6.98
C ALA A 75 -13.84 15.57 -7.77
N GLY A 76 -14.48 14.63 -7.06
CA GLY A 76 -15.36 13.62 -7.65
C GLY A 76 -14.74 12.24 -7.81
N PHE A 77 -13.45 12.03 -7.53
CA PHE A 77 -12.82 10.69 -7.56
C PHE A 77 -13.54 9.68 -6.66
N THR A 78 -14.05 10.12 -5.50
CA THR A 78 -14.80 9.29 -4.54
C THR A 78 -16.33 9.38 -4.71
N ARG A 79 -16.83 9.92 -5.83
CA ARG A 79 -18.27 10.10 -6.06
C ARG A 79 -18.97 8.75 -6.19
N GLY A 80 -20.09 8.58 -5.49
CA GLY A 80 -20.89 7.35 -5.48
C GLY A 80 -20.31 6.22 -4.61
N TRP A 81 -19.18 6.42 -3.93
CA TRP A 81 -18.61 5.42 -3.03
C TRP A 81 -19.48 5.25 -1.76
N PRO A 82 -19.53 4.05 -1.17
CA PRO A 82 -20.28 3.81 0.06
C PRO A 82 -19.59 4.46 1.27
N SER A 83 -20.34 4.80 2.32
CA SER A 83 -19.81 5.26 3.61
C SER A 83 -19.17 4.16 4.46
N GLN A 84 -19.20 2.91 4.00
CA GLN A 84 -18.56 1.76 4.64
C GLN A 84 -17.01 1.94 4.63
N PRO A 85 -16.31 1.77 5.76
CA PRO A 85 -14.85 1.73 5.77
C PRO A 85 -14.28 0.57 4.95
N MET A 86 -13.26 0.86 4.14
CA MET A 86 -12.66 -0.04 3.14
C MET A 86 -11.13 0.02 3.16
N ASP A 87 -10.47 -1.14 3.08
CA ASP A 87 -9.04 -1.27 2.76
C ASP A 87 -8.89 -1.60 1.26
N GLY A 88 -8.05 -0.84 0.55
CA GLY A 88 -7.80 -1.04 -0.88
C GLY A 88 -6.42 -0.55 -1.31
N GLU A 89 -6.11 -0.76 -2.59
CA GLU A 89 -4.88 -0.28 -3.22
C GLU A 89 -5.24 0.78 -4.27
N LEU A 90 -4.66 1.98 -4.21
CA LEU A 90 -4.69 2.90 -5.35
C LEU A 90 -3.73 2.36 -6.42
N TRP A 91 -4.23 2.18 -7.64
CA TRP A 91 -3.51 1.45 -8.69
C TRP A 91 -3.90 1.94 -10.09
N ALA A 92 -2.94 2.02 -11.02
CA ALA A 92 -3.16 2.48 -12.39
C ALA A 92 -2.78 1.44 -13.47
N GLY A 93 -2.32 0.25 -13.07
CA GLY A 93 -1.80 -0.78 -13.95
C GLY A 93 -0.50 -1.40 -13.45
N ARG A 94 -0.11 -2.53 -14.03
CA ARG A 94 1.17 -3.20 -13.71
C ARG A 94 2.34 -2.31 -14.11
N GLY A 95 3.38 -2.28 -13.28
CA GLY A 95 4.57 -1.42 -13.48
C GLY A 95 4.37 0.07 -13.19
N ARG A 96 3.14 0.57 -12.99
CA ARG A 96 2.83 2.00 -12.81
C ARG A 96 2.87 2.48 -11.35
N PHE A 97 3.64 1.80 -10.49
CA PHE A 97 3.77 2.16 -9.07
C PHE A 97 4.24 3.62 -8.90
N GLU A 98 5.31 4.04 -9.56
CA GLU A 98 5.92 5.37 -9.33
C GLU A 98 4.97 6.52 -9.70
N GLU A 99 4.10 6.31 -10.68
CA GLU A 99 3.09 7.26 -11.11
C GLU A 99 2.04 7.48 -10.00
N VAL A 100 1.43 6.39 -9.48
CA VAL A 100 0.46 6.46 -8.38
C VAL A 100 1.12 6.95 -7.09
N SER A 101 2.36 6.51 -6.83
CA SER A 101 3.21 6.95 -5.72
C SER A 101 3.45 8.46 -5.76
N ALA A 102 3.75 9.03 -6.94
CA ALA A 102 3.88 10.46 -7.13
C ALA A 102 2.54 11.20 -7.00
N LEU A 103 1.44 10.61 -7.47
CA LEU A 103 0.10 11.22 -7.38
C LEU A 103 -0.40 11.32 -5.94
N VAL A 104 -0.28 10.26 -5.16
CA VAL A 104 -0.72 10.23 -3.75
C VAL A 104 0.05 11.21 -2.87
N ARG A 105 1.29 11.58 -3.24
CA ARG A 105 2.08 12.62 -2.56
C ARG A 105 1.73 14.05 -2.96
N ARG A 106 0.92 14.29 -3.99
CA ARG A 106 0.51 15.65 -4.38
C ARG A 106 -0.70 16.12 -3.57
N SER A 107 -0.58 17.27 -2.91
CA SER A 107 -1.70 17.93 -2.20
C SER A 107 -2.78 18.46 -3.15
N SER A 108 -2.44 18.65 -4.43
CA SER A 108 -3.36 18.97 -5.53
C SER A 108 -2.78 18.42 -6.84
N GLY A 109 -3.66 17.93 -7.72
CA GLY A 109 -3.28 17.39 -9.03
C GLY A 109 -4.43 17.56 -10.02
N ASP A 110 -4.11 17.45 -11.31
CA ASP A 110 -5.13 17.51 -12.36
C ASP A 110 -6.05 16.28 -12.26
N ALA A 111 -7.32 16.43 -12.62
CA ALA A 111 -8.25 15.31 -12.70
C ALA A 111 -7.74 14.25 -13.71
N ARG A 112 -7.15 14.71 -14.82
CA ARG A 112 -6.63 13.87 -15.92
C ARG A 112 -5.55 12.90 -15.47
N ASP A 113 -4.71 13.29 -14.52
CA ASP A 113 -3.68 12.39 -13.97
C ASP A 113 -4.30 11.15 -13.30
N TRP A 114 -5.54 11.26 -12.80
CA TRP A 114 -6.25 10.21 -12.08
C TRP A 114 -7.20 9.38 -12.96
N ASP A 115 -7.35 9.72 -14.26
CA ASP A 115 -8.29 9.05 -15.18
C ASP A 115 -8.06 7.54 -15.31
N SER A 116 -6.81 7.08 -15.11
CA SER A 116 -6.43 5.66 -15.10
C SER A 116 -6.24 5.05 -13.70
N VAL A 117 -6.33 5.84 -12.63
CA VAL A 117 -6.20 5.38 -11.24
C VAL A 117 -7.53 4.80 -10.75
N ARG A 118 -7.48 3.65 -10.09
CA ARG A 118 -8.63 3.00 -9.44
C ARG A 118 -8.30 2.71 -7.98
N PHE A 119 -9.30 2.79 -7.10
CA PHE A 119 -9.23 2.21 -5.78
C PHE A 119 -9.68 0.75 -5.87
N MET A 120 -8.72 -0.14 -5.69
CA MET A 120 -8.87 -1.58 -5.81
C MET A 120 -9.13 -2.17 -4.41
N LEU A 121 -10.41 -2.20 -4.04
CA LEU A 121 -10.95 -2.73 -2.79
C LEU A 121 -10.50 -4.19 -2.58
N PHE A 122 -9.95 -4.50 -1.40
CA PHE A 122 -9.56 -5.87 -1.04
C PHE A 122 -9.97 -6.31 0.37
N ASP A 123 -10.34 -5.41 1.30
CA ASP A 123 -10.98 -5.83 2.55
C ASP A 123 -11.89 -4.76 3.20
N LEU A 124 -12.67 -5.18 4.20
CA LEU A 124 -13.63 -4.37 4.95
C LEU A 124 -13.30 -4.39 6.46
N PRO A 125 -12.46 -3.47 6.97
CA PRO A 125 -11.93 -3.53 8.34
C PRO A 125 -12.99 -3.46 9.46
N ALA A 126 -14.19 -2.95 9.16
CA ALA A 126 -15.29 -2.82 10.12
C ALA A 126 -16.37 -3.92 9.99
N HIS A 127 -16.24 -4.87 9.07
CA HIS A 127 -17.26 -5.91 8.86
C HIS A 127 -16.97 -7.16 9.74
N PRO A 128 -17.90 -7.62 10.61
CA PRO A 128 -17.62 -8.63 11.63
C PRO A 128 -17.50 -10.07 11.09
N GLY A 129 -17.98 -10.35 9.88
CA GLY A 129 -17.92 -11.69 9.27
C GLY A 129 -16.54 -12.09 8.71
N SER A 130 -16.40 -13.39 8.44
CA SER A 130 -15.24 -14.02 7.79
C SER A 130 -14.91 -13.42 6.41
N PHE A 131 -13.68 -13.60 5.93
CA PHE A 131 -13.24 -12.99 4.67
C PHE A 131 -14.12 -13.40 3.48
N ALA A 132 -14.60 -14.65 3.41
CA ALA A 132 -15.54 -15.07 2.38
C ALA A 132 -16.85 -14.25 2.37
N ARG A 133 -17.39 -13.90 3.55
CA ARG A 133 -18.56 -13.01 3.67
C ARG A 133 -18.22 -11.57 3.30
N ARG A 134 -17.03 -11.08 3.72
CA ARG A 134 -16.54 -9.75 3.30
C ARG A 134 -16.39 -9.67 1.78
N VAL A 135 -15.93 -10.74 1.13
CA VAL A 135 -15.82 -10.87 -0.34
C VAL A 135 -17.16 -10.85 -1.07
N GLN A 136 -18.23 -11.39 -0.47
CA GLN A 136 -19.59 -11.23 -1.01
C GLN A 136 -20.04 -9.76 -0.92
N TYR A 137 -19.95 -9.17 0.27
CA TYR A 137 -20.37 -7.79 0.51
C TYR A 137 -19.56 -6.75 -0.29
N MET A 138 -18.26 -6.97 -0.52
CA MET A 138 -17.44 -6.11 -1.39
C MET A 138 -17.93 -6.08 -2.85
N ARG A 139 -18.41 -7.21 -3.38
CA ARG A 139 -19.01 -7.26 -4.73
C ARG A 139 -20.32 -6.47 -4.77
N GLU A 140 -21.17 -6.62 -3.76
CA GLU A 140 -22.44 -5.89 -3.61
C GLU A 140 -22.21 -4.37 -3.51
N LEU A 141 -21.23 -3.93 -2.71
CA LEU A 141 -20.86 -2.52 -2.55
C LEU A 141 -20.41 -1.90 -3.88
N VAL A 142 -19.53 -2.57 -4.62
CA VAL A 142 -19.01 -2.09 -5.92
C VAL A 142 -20.13 -2.04 -6.97
N ALA A 143 -20.94 -3.11 -7.06
CA ALA A 143 -22.08 -3.18 -7.99
C ALA A 143 -23.17 -2.13 -7.70
N LYS A 144 -23.37 -1.78 -6.42
CA LYS A 144 -24.29 -0.72 -5.99
C LYS A 144 -23.71 0.69 -6.22
N ALA A 145 -22.42 0.89 -5.99
CA ALA A 145 -21.75 2.18 -6.15
C ALA A 145 -21.71 2.63 -7.62
N ARG A 146 -21.52 1.70 -8.56
CA ARG A 146 -21.43 1.95 -10.02
C ARG A 146 -20.40 3.04 -10.40
N SER A 147 -19.43 3.29 -9.52
CA SER A 147 -18.45 4.37 -9.68
C SER A 147 -17.26 3.87 -10.49
N PRO A 148 -16.84 4.56 -11.57
CA PRO A 148 -15.78 4.09 -12.44
C PRO A 148 -14.40 4.03 -11.76
N THR A 149 -14.24 4.69 -10.61
CA THR A 149 -13.00 4.74 -9.82
C THR A 149 -12.91 3.67 -8.74
N LEU A 150 -14.01 2.98 -8.42
CA LEU A 150 -14.08 1.95 -7.37
C LEU A 150 -14.25 0.56 -8.01
N ALA A 151 -13.26 -0.30 -7.82
CA ALA A 151 -13.28 -1.69 -8.26
C ALA A 151 -12.83 -2.60 -7.11
N MET A 152 -13.01 -3.91 -7.26
CA MET A 152 -12.56 -4.92 -6.31
C MET A 152 -11.44 -5.76 -6.94
N ILE A 153 -10.41 -6.11 -6.16
CA ILE A 153 -9.43 -7.10 -6.61
C ILE A 153 -10.11 -8.48 -6.65
N GLU A 154 -10.05 -9.16 -7.79
CA GLU A 154 -10.68 -10.47 -7.99
C GLU A 154 -10.26 -11.49 -6.92
N GLN A 155 -11.23 -12.22 -6.37
CA GLN A 155 -11.04 -13.24 -5.34
C GLN A 155 -11.64 -14.58 -5.82
N ARG A 156 -10.78 -15.60 -5.92
CA ARG A 156 -11.09 -16.95 -6.41
C ARG A 156 -10.51 -17.99 -5.45
N ARG A 157 -11.03 -19.23 -5.49
CA ARG A 157 -10.37 -20.38 -4.84
C ARG A 157 -9.39 -21.02 -5.82
N ILE A 158 -8.33 -21.64 -5.29
CA ILE A 158 -7.39 -22.48 -6.04
C ILE A 158 -7.25 -23.79 -5.27
N ALA A 159 -7.42 -24.93 -5.94
CA ALA A 159 -7.55 -26.23 -5.27
C ALA A 159 -6.22 -26.87 -4.85
N THR A 160 -5.11 -26.54 -5.52
CA THR A 160 -3.81 -27.21 -5.31
C THR A 160 -2.64 -26.24 -5.35
N THR A 161 -1.52 -26.61 -4.71
CA THR A 161 -0.26 -25.86 -4.78
C THR A 161 0.25 -25.73 -6.21
N ALA A 162 0.17 -26.80 -7.02
CA ALA A 162 0.60 -26.75 -8.42
C ALA A 162 -0.19 -25.71 -9.24
N ALA A 163 -1.50 -25.55 -8.98
CA ALA A 163 -2.32 -24.53 -9.62
C ALA A 163 -2.01 -23.12 -9.08
N LEU A 164 -1.65 -22.97 -7.79
CA LEU A 164 -1.21 -21.71 -7.20
C LEU A 164 0.13 -21.24 -7.81
N ASP A 165 1.06 -22.16 -7.98
CA ASP A 165 2.41 -21.89 -8.49
C ASP A 165 2.37 -21.55 -10.00
N ALA A 166 1.55 -22.28 -10.77
CA ALA A 166 1.26 -21.96 -12.18
C ALA A 166 0.58 -20.59 -12.32
N GLU A 167 -0.35 -20.25 -11.43
CA GLU A 167 -1.01 -18.94 -11.43
C GLU A 167 -0.06 -17.80 -11.03
N LEU A 168 0.86 -18.04 -10.07
CA LEU A 168 1.91 -17.08 -9.73
C LEU A 168 2.81 -16.83 -10.96
N ALA A 169 3.21 -17.89 -11.66
CA ALA A 169 4.01 -17.79 -12.88
C ALA A 169 3.26 -17.00 -13.97
N ARG A 170 1.96 -17.26 -14.18
CA ARG A 170 1.11 -16.53 -15.14
C ARG A 170 1.01 -15.04 -14.83
N VAL A 171 0.77 -14.68 -13.57
CA VAL A 171 0.70 -13.27 -13.12
C VAL A 171 2.03 -12.56 -13.33
N VAL A 172 3.14 -13.18 -12.90
CA VAL A 172 4.49 -12.60 -13.00
C VAL A 172 4.96 -12.46 -14.45
N ALA A 173 4.69 -13.46 -15.30
CA ALA A 173 5.00 -13.38 -16.74
C ALA A 173 4.24 -12.24 -17.43
N ALA A 174 3.03 -11.93 -16.98
CA ALA A 174 2.23 -10.80 -17.44
C ALA A 174 2.52 -9.48 -16.67
N GLY A 175 3.64 -9.39 -15.96
CA GLY A 175 4.14 -8.18 -15.28
C GLY A 175 3.59 -7.89 -13.88
N GLY A 176 2.80 -8.80 -13.31
CA GLY A 176 2.22 -8.66 -11.97
C GLY A 176 3.23 -8.91 -10.85
N GLU A 177 2.95 -8.41 -9.65
CA GLU A 177 3.92 -8.44 -8.54
C GLU A 177 3.98 -9.80 -7.83
N GLY A 178 2.89 -10.56 -7.87
CA GLY A 178 2.72 -11.86 -7.22
C GLY A 178 1.26 -12.12 -6.86
N LEU A 179 1.03 -12.94 -5.84
CA LEU A 179 -0.30 -13.28 -5.32
C LEU A 179 -0.46 -12.88 -3.85
N MET A 180 -1.71 -12.66 -3.45
CA MET A 180 -2.14 -12.62 -2.05
C MET A 180 -3.03 -13.84 -1.77
N LEU A 181 -2.88 -14.43 -0.57
CA LEU A 181 -3.74 -15.51 -0.08
C LEU A 181 -4.36 -15.07 1.25
N HIS A 182 -5.69 -15.04 1.33
CA HIS A 182 -6.43 -14.69 2.54
C HIS A 182 -7.37 -15.84 2.92
N ARG A 183 -7.22 -16.41 4.12
CA ARG A 183 -7.98 -17.57 4.58
C ARG A 183 -9.47 -17.23 4.63
N ALA A 184 -10.30 -18.07 4.01
CA ALA A 184 -11.70 -17.77 3.74
C ALA A 184 -12.56 -17.60 5.01
N ASP A 185 -12.15 -18.22 6.12
CA ASP A 185 -12.81 -18.15 7.43
C ASP A 185 -12.40 -16.90 8.26
N ALA A 186 -11.32 -16.22 7.90
CA ALA A 186 -10.63 -15.32 8.81
C ALA A 186 -11.45 -14.06 9.14
N LEU A 187 -11.54 -13.73 10.42
CA LEU A 187 -12.05 -12.44 10.90
C LEU A 187 -10.99 -11.34 10.66
N TYR A 188 -11.41 -10.08 10.50
CA TYR A 188 -10.44 -8.99 10.40
C TYR A 188 -9.69 -8.83 11.71
N ARG A 189 -8.35 -8.77 11.66
CA ARG A 189 -7.47 -8.55 12.80
C ARG A 189 -6.33 -7.59 12.40
N PRO A 190 -6.09 -6.50 13.15
CA PRO A 190 -4.90 -5.67 13.04
C PRO A 190 -3.59 -6.48 13.12
N GLY A 191 -2.53 -5.99 12.48
CA GLY A 191 -1.20 -6.60 12.57
C GLY A 191 -1.05 -7.87 11.73
N ARG A 192 -0.01 -8.68 12.03
CA ARG A 192 0.28 -9.93 11.30
C ARG A 192 -0.42 -11.13 11.92
N SER A 193 -0.77 -12.10 11.09
CA SER A 193 -1.33 -13.39 11.50
C SER A 193 -1.05 -14.48 10.47
N ASP A 194 -1.63 -15.65 10.71
CA ASP A 194 -1.76 -16.82 9.84
C ASP A 194 -2.94 -16.72 8.84
N ALA A 195 -3.69 -15.60 8.86
CA ALA A 195 -4.86 -15.40 8.00
C ALA A 195 -4.52 -14.82 6.61
N LEU A 196 -3.47 -14.01 6.50
CA LEU A 196 -3.13 -13.26 5.28
C LEU A 196 -1.66 -13.44 4.91
N PHE A 197 -1.41 -13.89 3.68
CA PHE A 197 -0.09 -14.11 3.13
C PHE A 197 0.13 -13.38 1.80
N LYS A 198 1.38 -12.96 1.56
CA LYS A 198 1.91 -12.60 0.25
C LYS A 198 2.73 -13.77 -0.30
N TYR A 199 2.50 -14.13 -1.56
CA TYR A 199 3.29 -15.14 -2.28
C TYR A 199 3.92 -14.49 -3.52
N LYS A 200 5.25 -14.52 -3.59
CA LYS A 200 6.04 -13.84 -4.63
C LYS A 200 7.24 -14.71 -5.02
N PRO A 201 7.69 -14.71 -6.28
CA PRO A 201 8.92 -15.40 -6.68
C PRO A 201 10.19 -14.70 -6.15
N HIS A 202 10.05 -13.45 -5.70
CA HIS A 202 11.14 -12.58 -5.30
C HIS A 202 10.79 -11.89 -3.98
N ALA A 203 11.77 -11.80 -3.09
CA ALA A 203 11.68 -11.00 -1.89
C ALA A 203 12.16 -9.59 -2.18
N ASP A 204 11.56 -8.61 -1.50
CA ASP A 204 12.01 -7.22 -1.50
C ASP A 204 12.57 -6.90 -0.11
N ALA A 205 13.68 -6.18 -0.05
CA ALA A 205 14.31 -5.70 1.18
C ALA A 205 15.00 -4.37 0.94
N GLU A 206 15.60 -3.80 1.99
CA GLU A 206 16.10 -2.42 1.99
C GLU A 206 17.56 -2.37 2.43
N ALA A 207 18.30 -1.42 1.87
CA ALA A 207 19.70 -1.18 2.18
C ALA A 207 20.04 0.31 1.98
N GLN A 208 20.99 0.81 2.74
CA GLN A 208 21.55 2.14 2.57
C GLN A 208 22.62 2.14 1.48
N VAL A 209 22.64 3.16 0.63
CA VAL A 209 23.71 3.38 -0.35
C VAL A 209 24.96 3.87 0.38
N VAL A 210 26.08 3.15 0.23
CA VAL A 210 27.35 3.52 0.87
C VAL A 210 28.42 3.98 -0.13
N ALA A 211 28.33 3.58 -1.40
CA ALA A 211 29.15 4.15 -2.48
C ALA A 211 28.51 3.92 -3.86
N HIS A 212 28.90 4.74 -4.83
CA HIS A 212 28.65 4.50 -6.25
C HIS A 212 29.85 3.78 -6.87
N LEU A 213 29.60 2.83 -7.77
CA LEU A 213 30.65 2.10 -8.51
C LEU A 213 30.53 2.46 -10.01
N PRO A 214 31.61 2.89 -10.66
CA PRO A 214 31.58 3.32 -12.06
C PRO A 214 31.21 2.17 -13.00
N GLY A 215 30.49 2.49 -14.06
CA GLY A 215 30.22 1.55 -15.14
C GLY A 215 31.43 1.35 -16.06
N LYS A 216 31.28 0.42 -17.00
CA LYS A 216 32.28 0.07 -18.03
C LYS A 216 31.57 -0.13 -19.36
N GLY A 217 32.25 0.11 -20.49
CA GLY A 217 31.66 -0.03 -21.82
C GLY A 217 30.45 0.90 -21.99
N ARG A 218 29.26 0.37 -22.33
CA ARG A 218 28.02 1.17 -22.49
C ARG A 218 27.66 2.05 -21.27
N LEU A 219 28.21 1.76 -20.09
CA LEU A 219 27.96 2.51 -18.86
C LEU A 219 29.16 3.34 -18.36
N GLU A 220 30.18 3.51 -19.19
CA GLU A 220 31.31 4.38 -18.89
C GLU A 220 30.85 5.84 -18.67
N GLY A 221 31.47 6.55 -17.73
CA GLY A 221 30.99 7.86 -17.26
C GLY A 221 29.64 7.86 -16.52
N ARG A 222 29.03 6.69 -16.25
CA ARG A 222 27.73 6.53 -15.58
C ARG A 222 27.78 5.52 -14.43
N LEU A 223 26.70 5.40 -13.66
CA LEU A 223 26.58 4.39 -12.62
C LEU A 223 26.59 2.97 -13.22
N GLY A 224 27.59 2.17 -12.82
CA GLY A 224 27.61 0.73 -13.04
C GLY A 224 26.75 0.00 -12.00
N ALA A 225 27.03 0.24 -10.72
CA ALA A 225 26.33 -0.37 -9.59
C ALA A 225 26.35 0.51 -8.33
N LEU A 226 25.35 0.36 -7.47
CA LEU A 226 25.43 0.83 -6.08
C LEU A 226 26.15 -0.22 -5.23
N GLN A 227 27.07 0.21 -4.37
CA GLN A 227 27.51 -0.54 -3.21
C GLN A 227 26.58 -0.16 -2.05
N VAL A 228 25.94 -1.14 -1.42
CA VAL A 228 24.93 -0.93 -0.38
C VAL A 228 25.24 -1.70 0.90
N ARG A 229 24.57 -1.36 2.01
CA ARG A 229 24.63 -2.03 3.31
C ARG A 229 23.22 -2.23 3.89
N THR A 230 22.89 -3.44 4.33
CA THR A 230 21.60 -3.76 4.99
C THR A 230 21.55 -3.21 6.43
N PRO A 231 20.36 -3.17 7.08
CA PRO A 231 20.27 -2.83 8.51
C PRO A 231 21.15 -3.70 9.40
N ASP A 232 21.28 -5.00 9.10
CA ASP A 232 22.16 -5.94 9.79
C ASP A 232 23.61 -5.97 9.24
N GLY A 233 24.08 -4.84 8.72
CA GLY A 233 25.50 -4.59 8.42
C GLY A 233 26.08 -5.29 7.18
N ARG A 234 25.37 -6.23 6.55
CA ARG A 234 25.85 -6.96 5.35
C ARG A 234 25.98 -6.01 4.16
N SER A 235 27.14 -6.01 3.50
CA SER A 235 27.38 -5.20 2.30
C SER A 235 27.43 -6.02 1.01
N PHE A 236 26.77 -5.53 -0.03
CA PHE A 236 26.74 -6.17 -1.36
C PHE A 236 26.49 -5.12 -2.47
N ARG A 237 26.46 -5.55 -3.75
CA ARG A 237 26.33 -4.67 -4.92
C ARG A 237 24.99 -4.85 -5.63
N ILE A 238 24.41 -3.76 -6.11
CA ILE A 238 23.22 -3.73 -6.96
C ILE A 238 23.62 -3.11 -8.29
N GLY A 239 23.72 -3.92 -9.36
CA GLY A 239 24.12 -3.46 -10.71
C GLY A 239 22.99 -3.41 -11.75
N SER A 240 21.78 -3.85 -11.39
CA SER A 240 20.62 -3.96 -12.28
C SER A 240 19.39 -3.27 -11.67
N GLY A 241 18.36 -2.98 -12.50
CA GLY A 241 17.12 -2.33 -12.07
C GLY A 241 17.07 -0.81 -12.27
N PHE A 242 18.20 -0.16 -12.57
CA PHE A 242 18.25 1.28 -12.89
C PHE A 242 17.86 1.56 -14.33
N SER A 243 17.02 2.58 -14.54
CA SER A 243 16.84 3.22 -15.86
C SER A 243 18.11 3.97 -16.28
N ASP A 244 18.28 4.27 -17.57
CA ASP A 244 19.46 5.03 -18.04
C ASP A 244 19.51 6.48 -17.48
N ALA A 245 18.37 7.02 -17.04
CA ALA A 245 18.29 8.27 -16.27
C ALA A 245 18.83 8.09 -14.84
N GLN A 246 18.40 7.04 -14.12
CA GLN A 246 18.93 6.66 -12.80
C GLN A 246 20.40 6.18 -12.82
N ARG A 247 21.02 6.09 -14.01
CA ARG A 247 22.46 5.87 -14.18
C ARG A 247 23.23 7.15 -14.47
N ALA A 248 22.57 8.21 -14.95
CA ALA A 248 23.14 9.54 -15.06
C ALA A 248 23.02 10.30 -13.71
N ASP A 249 21.87 10.19 -13.05
CA ASP A 249 21.60 10.70 -11.70
C ASP A 249 21.34 9.53 -10.73
N PRO A 250 22.38 9.01 -10.04
CA PRO A 250 22.28 7.82 -9.20
C PRO A 250 21.73 8.12 -7.78
N PRO A 251 20.97 7.19 -7.16
CA PRO A 251 20.48 7.32 -5.79
C PRO A 251 21.58 7.79 -4.80
N PRO A 252 21.42 8.93 -4.10
CA PRO A 252 22.50 9.54 -3.32
C PRO A 252 23.12 8.62 -2.26
N ILE A 253 24.41 8.81 -1.97
CA ILE A 253 25.08 8.14 -0.84
C ILE A 253 24.37 8.56 0.46
N GLY A 254 24.17 7.60 1.37
CA GLY A 254 23.38 7.78 2.60
C GLY A 254 21.87 7.55 2.41
N SER A 255 21.33 7.58 1.18
CA SER A 255 19.92 7.28 0.92
C SER A 255 19.59 5.80 1.15
N TRP A 256 18.34 5.52 1.50
CA TRP A 256 17.82 4.14 1.59
C TRP A 256 17.16 3.75 0.27
N VAL A 257 17.42 2.53 -0.20
CA VAL A 257 16.86 1.98 -1.44
C VAL A 257 16.20 0.63 -1.19
N THR A 258 15.05 0.41 -1.84
CA THR A 258 14.38 -0.90 -1.89
C THR A 258 14.95 -1.69 -3.08
N TYR A 259 15.29 -2.96 -2.85
CA TYR A 259 15.82 -3.86 -3.85
C TYR A 259 15.09 -5.21 -3.84
N ARG A 260 14.96 -5.81 -5.03
CA ARG A 260 14.33 -7.10 -5.29
C ARG A 260 15.37 -8.20 -5.48
N TYR A 261 15.18 -9.37 -4.88
CA TYR A 261 16.13 -10.48 -4.93
C TYR A 261 15.46 -11.86 -4.93
N SER A 262 16.17 -12.87 -5.43
CA SER A 262 15.65 -14.23 -5.71
C SER A 262 16.23 -15.26 -4.73
N GLY A 263 15.88 -15.12 -3.44
CA GLY A 263 16.44 -15.93 -2.36
C GLY A 263 17.89 -15.55 -1.99
N LEU A 264 18.47 -16.25 -1.02
CA LEU A 264 19.81 -15.96 -0.50
C LEU A 264 20.87 -16.92 -1.07
N THR A 265 22.11 -16.47 -1.07
CA THR A 265 23.31 -17.28 -1.26
C THR A 265 23.64 -18.08 0.00
N SER A 266 24.56 -19.04 -0.08
CA SER A 266 25.09 -19.77 1.09
C SER A 266 25.75 -18.86 2.14
N LYS A 267 26.18 -17.64 1.76
CA LYS A 267 26.70 -16.60 2.66
C LYS A 267 25.61 -15.64 3.16
N GLY A 268 24.33 -15.99 3.01
CA GLY A 268 23.19 -15.17 3.43
C GLY A 268 23.00 -13.87 2.64
N LEU A 269 23.75 -13.61 1.56
CA LEU A 269 23.60 -12.41 0.73
C LEU A 269 22.50 -12.58 -0.33
N PRO A 270 21.77 -11.51 -0.70
CA PRO A 270 20.76 -11.52 -1.76
C PRO A 270 21.25 -12.05 -3.12
N ARG A 271 20.52 -12.99 -3.73
CA ARG A 271 20.77 -13.45 -5.12
C ARG A 271 20.09 -12.55 -6.14
N PHE A 272 20.80 -12.22 -7.21
CA PHE A 272 20.34 -11.39 -8.32
C PHE A 272 19.64 -10.08 -7.87
N PRO A 273 20.26 -9.28 -6.99
CA PRO A 273 19.64 -8.07 -6.47
C PRO A 273 19.48 -7.01 -7.57
N ARG A 274 18.27 -6.46 -7.66
CA ARG A 274 17.88 -5.42 -8.62
C ARG A 274 17.32 -4.24 -7.84
N PHE A 275 17.74 -3.02 -8.19
CA PHE A 275 17.15 -1.80 -7.66
C PHE A 275 15.67 -1.74 -8.05
N LEU A 276 14.83 -1.22 -7.16
CA LEU A 276 13.45 -0.84 -7.46
C LEU A 276 13.27 0.68 -7.38
N ARG A 277 13.52 1.25 -6.19
CA ARG A 277 13.18 2.64 -5.85
C ARG A 277 13.93 3.15 -4.63
N ILE A 278 13.95 4.47 -4.46
CA ILE A 278 14.44 5.13 -3.24
C ILE A 278 13.32 5.08 -2.18
N ARG A 279 13.67 4.78 -0.93
CA ARG A 279 12.74 4.78 0.22
C ARG A 279 12.65 6.20 0.79
N HIS A 280 11.58 6.91 0.42
CA HIS A 280 11.32 8.29 0.86
C HIS A 280 10.70 8.40 2.25
N GLU A 281 9.97 7.38 2.71
CA GLU A 281 9.52 7.27 4.09
C GLU A 281 10.62 6.56 4.91
N LEU A 282 11.06 7.10 6.05
CA LEU A 282 11.86 6.29 6.98
C LEU A 282 11.08 5.01 7.27
N PRO A 283 11.65 3.84 7.00
CA PRO A 283 10.61 2.10 7.64
C PRO A 283 10.13 2.42 9.07
N PRO A 284 9.00 1.85 9.55
CA PRO A 284 8.80 1.80 10.99
C PRO A 284 9.99 1.07 11.64
N ALA A 285 10.27 1.34 12.91
CA ALA A 285 11.14 0.46 13.67
C ALA A 285 10.58 -0.97 13.59
N ASP A 286 11.46 -1.96 13.39
CA ASP A 286 11.08 -3.35 13.64
C ASP A 286 10.79 -3.50 15.15
N PRO A 287 9.78 -4.31 15.54
CA PRO A 287 9.31 -4.45 16.91
C PRO A 287 10.25 -5.30 17.79
#